data_AF-A0A6A9QHB8-F1
#
_entry.id   AF-A0A6A9QHB8-F1
#
_cell.length_a   1.000
_cell.length_b   1.000
_cell.length_c   1.000
_cell.angle_alpha   90.00
_cell.angle_beta   90.00
_cell.angle_gamma   90.00
#
_symmetry.space_group_name_H-M   'P 1'
#
loop_
_entity.id
_entity.type
_entity.pdbx_description
1 polymer ?
#
loop_
_entity_poly.entity_id
_entity_poly.type
_entity_poly.pdbx_seq_one_letter_code
_entity_poly.pdbx_strand_id
1 'polypeptide(L)' 'MSTEEIVKVSRNYQITIPARIRQRVEVREGDLVKIVYDEKSNELKLNILKIS' A
#
# COMPACT_ATOMS: atom_id res chain seq x y z
N MET A 1 -3.31 -9.73 14.52
CA MET A 1 -3.49 -10.49 13.26
C MET A 1 -3.10 -9.59 12.09
N SER A 2 -2.06 -9.98 11.34
CA SER A 2 -1.73 -9.35 10.06
C SER A 2 -2.84 -9.62 9.04
N THR A 3 -3.06 -8.71 8.10
CA THR A 3 -3.98 -8.91 6.97
C THR A 3 -3.17 -8.80 5.71
N GLU A 4 -3.12 -9.91 5.00
CA GLU A 4 -2.22 -10.13 3.88
C GLU A 4 -3.05 -10.76 2.75
N GLU A 5 -2.74 -10.38 1.52
CA GLU A 5 -3.39 -10.93 0.34
C GLU A 5 -2.43 -10.83 -0.84
N ILE A 6 -2.28 -11.93 -1.58
CA ILE A 6 -1.37 -12.02 -2.72
C ILE A 6 -2.04 -11.37 -3.92
N VAL A 7 -1.39 -10.35 -4.49
CA VAL A 7 -1.86 -9.65 -5.68
C VAL A 7 -0.85 -9.73 -6.81
N LYS A 8 -1.38 -9.69 -8.04
CA LYS A 8 -0.57 -9.56 -9.25
C LYS A 8 -0.21 -8.10 -9.49
N VAL A 9 1.03 -7.85 -9.91
CA VAL A 9 1.44 -6.54 -10.42
C VAL A 9 0.82 -6.33 -11.79
N SER A 10 0.11 -5.22 -11.93
CA SER A 10 -0.54 -4.79 -13.18
C SER A 10 0.46 -4.08 -14.10
N ARG A 11 -0.01 -3.69 -15.29
CA ARG A 11 0.79 -2.88 -16.22
C ARG A 11 1.28 -1.60 -15.55
N ASN A 12 2.40 -1.07 -16.03
CA ASN A 12 3.05 0.13 -15.47
C ASN A 12 3.36 0.01 -13.97
N TYR A 13 3.68 -1.20 -13.49
CA TYR A 13 4.10 -1.46 -12.11
C TYR A 13 3.04 -1.11 -11.04
N GLN A 14 1.77 -1.05 -11.43
CA GLN A 14 0.69 -0.75 -10.50
C GLN A 14 0.39 -1.97 -9.62
N ILE A 15 0.29 -1.73 -8.31
CA ILE A 15 -0.11 -2.74 -7.33
C ILE A 15 -1.44 -2.31 -6.76
N THR A 16 -2.44 -3.19 -6.84
CA THR A 16 -3.77 -2.92 -6.28
C THR A 16 -3.75 -3.21 -4.79
N ILE A 17 -4.14 -2.23 -3.96
CA ILE A 17 -4.39 -2.47 -2.53
C ILE A 17 -5.73 -3.21 -2.41
N PRO A 18 -5.76 -4.46 -1.94
CA PRO A 18 -6.98 -5.26 -1.84
C PRO A 18 -8.03 -4.65 -0.92
N ALA A 19 -9.30 -4.98 -1.16
CA ALA A 19 -10.42 -4.44 -0.39
C ALA A 19 -10.26 -4.67 1.14
N ARG A 20 -9.80 -5.85 1.55
CA ARG A 20 -9.56 -6.20 2.96
C ARG A 20 -8.54 -5.29 3.63
N ILE A 21 -7.51 -4.89 2.90
CA ILE A 21 -6.48 -3.97 3.39
C ILE A 21 -7.03 -2.53 3.39
N ARG A 22 -7.65 -2.09 2.29
CA ARG A 22 -8.24 -0.72 2.19
C ARG A 22 -9.24 -0.41 3.31
N GLN A 23 -10.04 -1.39 3.73
CA GLN A 23 -10.98 -1.23 4.85
C GLN A 23 -10.28 -0.88 6.18
N ARG A 24 -9.01 -1.27 6.36
CA ARG A 24 -8.25 -0.99 7.59
C ARG A 24 -7.46 0.31 7.51
N VAL A 25 -6.96 0.67 6.34
CA VAL A 25 -6.07 1.84 6.18
C VAL A 25 -6.78 3.09 5.68
N GLU A 26 -8.07 3.00 5.34
CA GLU A 26 -8.95 4.12 4.94
C GLU A 26 -8.44 4.99 3.78
N VAL A 27 -7.68 4.39 2.85
CA VAL A 27 -7.18 5.11 1.66
C VAL A 27 -8.31 5.44 0.69
N ARG A 28 -8.26 6.64 0.12
CA ARG A 28 -9.19 7.14 -0.89
C ARG A 28 -8.46 7.60 -2.15
N GLU A 29 -9.22 7.77 -3.22
CA GLU A 29 -8.70 8.39 -4.43
C GLU A 29 -8.23 9.81 -4.15
N GLY A 30 -7.04 10.17 -4.62
CA GLY A 30 -6.41 11.46 -4.37
C GLY A 30 -5.48 11.51 -3.16
N ASP A 31 -5.48 10.50 -2.29
CA ASP A 31 -4.55 10.44 -1.16
C ASP A 31 -3.10 10.33 -1.63
N LEU A 32 -2.20 11.07 -0.96
CA LEU A 32 -0.77 10.93 -1.18
C LEU A 32 -0.21 9.79 -0.33
N VAL A 33 0.62 8.96 -0.95
CA VAL A 33 1.32 7.86 -0.28
C VAL A 33 2.82 7.98 -0.50
N LYS A 34 3.59 7.77 0.56
CA LYS A 34 5.05 7.65 0.51
C LYS A 34 5.43 6.18 0.44
N ILE A 35 6.10 5.79 -0.63
CA ILE A 35 6.67 4.47 -0.82
C ILE A 35 8.12 4.48 -0.32
N VAL A 36 8.46 3.54 0.56
CA VAL A 36 9.80 3.38 1.11
C VAL A 36 10.23 1.94 0.94
N TYR A 37 11.38 1.71 0.33
CA TYR A 37 12.01 0.39 0.32
C TYR A 37 12.97 0.30 1.51
N ASP A 38 12.77 -0.68 2.37
CA ASP A 38 13.65 -0.97 3.51
C ASP A 38 14.62 -2.09 3.12
N GLU A 39 15.86 -1.72 2.85
CA GLU A 39 16.91 -2.67 2.46
C GLU A 39 17.21 -3.72 3.54
N LYS A 40 16.94 -3.43 4.82
CA LYS A 40 17.24 -4.35 5.92
C LYS A 40 16.23 -5.48 6.01
N SER A 41 14.94 -5.16 5.86
CA SER A 41 13.88 -6.18 5.85
C SER A 41 13.55 -6.70 4.46
N ASN A 42 14.09 -6.09 3.40
CA ASN A 42 13.76 -6.36 2.00
C ASN A 42 12.25 -6.22 1.74
N GLU A 43 11.65 -5.19 2.33
CA GLU A 43 10.21 -4.92 2.27
C GLU A 43 9.92 -3.53 1.70
N LEU A 44 8.79 -3.43 0.99
CA LEU A 44 8.25 -2.17 0.51
C LEU A 44 7.16 -1.69 1.48
N LYS A 45 7.41 -0.55 2.12
CA LYS A 45 6.53 0.08 3.10
C LYS A 45 5.77 1.23 2.46
N LEU A 46 4.47 1.30 2.73
CA LEU A 46 3.59 2.36 2.27
C LEU A 46 3.14 3.18 3.48
N ASN A 47 3.46 4.47 3.48
CA ASN A 47 3.01 5.42 4.50
C ASN A 47 2.01 6.39 3.90
N ILE A 48 0.80 6.45 4.43
CA ILE A 48 -0.24 7.36 3.94
C ILE A 48 0.01 8.75 4.52
N LEU A 49 0.07 9.74 3.65
CA LEU A 49 0.20 11.14 4.02
C LEU A 49 -1.20 11.76 3.98
N LYS A 50 -1.88 11.78 5.13
CA LYS A 50 -3.15 12.50 5.26
C LYS A 50 -2.83 14.00 5.22
N ILE A 51 -3.29 14.70 4.18
CA ILE A 51 -3.30 16.16 4.16
C ILE A 51 -4.52 16.56 4.99
N SER A 52 -4.29 17.10 6.17
CA SER A 52 -5.30 17.68 7.07
C SER A 52 -5.83 18.99 6.52
#